data_AF-A0A183G4X2-F1
#
_entry.id   AF-A0A183G4X2-F1
#
_cell.length_a   1.000
_cell.length_b   1.000
_cell.length_c   1.000
_cell.angle_alpha   90.00
_cell.angle_beta   90.00
_cell.angle_gamma   90.00
#
_symmetry.space_group_name_H-M   'P 1'
#
loop_
_entity.id
_entity.type
_entity.pdbx_description
1 polymer ?
#
loop_
_entity_poly.entity_id
_entity_poly.type
_entity_poly.pdbx_seq_one_letter_code
_entity_poly.pdbx_strand_id
1 'polypeptide(L)'
;MAGVTRLDRIRNEAIRQKFGVAPIAEKMREARLRWYGHVLHGKEDSVRKISLNFEMSGKWPRGHPKQRWAVTLHKDFKVAGVTLI
;
A
#
# COMPACT_ATOMS: atom_id res chain seq x y z
N MET A 1 20.41 -21.11 -2.72
CA MET A 1 19.32 -21.74 -1.95
C MET A 1 19.61 -21.56 -0.47
N ALA A 2 18.59 -21.27 0.37
CA ALA A 2 18.81 -20.97 1.78
C ALA A 2 19.08 -22.21 2.67
N GLY A 3 18.76 -23.41 2.18
CA GLY A 3 18.84 -24.66 2.95
C GLY A 3 17.82 -24.77 4.08
N VAL A 4 16.80 -23.91 4.11
CA VAL A 4 15.81 -23.83 5.20
C VAL A 4 14.52 -24.54 4.78
N THR A 5 14.00 -25.37 5.67
CA THR A 5 12.75 -26.11 5.55
C THR A 5 11.71 -25.59 6.52
N ARG A 6 10.44 -26.00 6.34
CA ARG A 6 9.36 -25.62 7.25
C ARG A 6 9.53 -26.22 8.65
N LEU A 7 10.29 -27.31 8.81
CA LEU A 7 10.57 -27.95 10.09
C LEU A 7 11.47 -27.11 11.00
N ASP A 8 12.32 -26.26 10.41
CA ASP A 8 13.23 -25.39 11.15
C ASP A 8 12.49 -24.28 11.92
N ARG A 9 11.20 -24.05 11.62
CA ARG A 9 10.32 -23.07 12.29
C ARG A 9 10.93 -21.65 12.40
N ILE A 10 11.85 -21.32 11.48
CA ILE A 10 12.51 -20.02 11.44
C ILE A 10 11.48 -18.96 11.03
N ARG A 11 11.48 -17.83 11.74
CA ARG A 11 10.60 -16.69 11.41
C ARG A 11 10.98 -16.12 10.04
N ASN A 12 9.98 -15.78 9.25
CA ASN A 12 10.17 -15.15 7.93
C ASN A 12 11.00 -13.86 7.99
N GLU A 13 10.96 -13.14 9.11
CA GLU A 13 11.78 -11.96 9.35
C GLU A 13 13.29 -12.28 9.35
N ALA A 14 13.71 -13.36 10.00
CA ALA A 14 15.12 -13.78 10.03
C ALA A 14 15.60 -14.21 8.62
N ILE A 15 14.74 -14.87 7.85
CA ILE A 15 15.03 -15.22 6.45
C ILE A 15 15.20 -13.95 5.62
N ARG A 16 14.27 -13.00 5.75
CA ARG A 16 14.34 -11.71 5.04
C ARG A 16 15.59 -10.92 5.39
N GLN A 17 15.95 -10.85 6.66
CA GLN A 17 17.18 -10.20 7.12
C GLN A 17 18.42 -10.83 6.50
N LYS A 18 18.50 -12.18 6.48
CA LYS A 18 19.61 -12.91 5.85
C LYS A 18 19.80 -12.59 4.37
N PHE A 19 18.70 -12.36 3.64
CA PHE A 19 18.72 -12.06 2.21
C PHE A 19 18.62 -10.56 1.89
N GLY A 20 18.57 -9.68 2.89
CA GLY A 20 18.36 -8.24 2.68
C GLY A 20 17.03 -7.90 2.00
N VAL A 21 16.02 -8.75 2.13
CA VAL A 21 14.71 -8.57 1.47
C VAL A 21 13.79 -7.76 2.37
N ALA A 22 13.35 -6.59 1.88
CA ALA A 22 12.38 -5.77 2.61
C ALA A 22 11.04 -6.50 2.84
N PRO A 23 10.33 -6.20 3.94
CA PRO A 23 8.98 -6.71 4.16
C PRO A 23 8.03 -6.42 2.98
N ILE A 24 7.17 -7.39 2.65
CA ILE A 24 6.20 -7.24 1.55
C ILE A 24 5.29 -6.02 1.72
N ALA A 25 4.93 -5.69 2.97
CA ALA A 25 4.11 -4.51 3.27
C ALA A 25 4.78 -3.20 2.81
N GLU A 26 6.10 -3.09 2.94
CA GLU A 26 6.86 -1.93 2.46
C GLU A 26 6.89 -1.88 0.93
N LYS A 27 7.11 -3.02 0.26
CA LYS A 27 7.08 -3.11 -1.20
C LYS A 27 5.71 -2.77 -1.78
N MET A 28 4.64 -3.24 -1.14
CA MET A 28 3.28 -2.88 -1.53
C MET A 28 3.01 -1.39 -1.34
N ARG A 29 3.47 -0.79 -0.23
CA ARG A 29 3.37 0.65 0.02
C ARG A 29 4.13 1.47 -1.03
N GLU A 30 5.37 1.09 -1.31
CA GLU A 30 6.19 1.73 -2.34
C GLU A 30 5.50 1.72 -3.70
N ALA A 31 4.94 0.57 -4.11
CA ALA A 31 4.19 0.45 -5.37
C ALA A 31 2.94 1.34 -5.40
N ARG A 32 2.19 1.42 -4.30
CA ARG A 32 1.01 2.30 -4.19
C ARG A 32 1.37 3.78 -4.31
N LEU A 33 2.44 4.21 -3.64
CA LEU A 33 2.90 5.60 -3.69
C LEU A 33 3.45 5.97 -5.06
N ARG A 34 4.19 5.08 -5.72
CA ARG A 34 4.63 5.27 -7.12
C ARG A 34 3.45 5.40 -8.07
N TRP A 35 2.43 4.56 -7.92
CA TRP A 35 1.19 4.66 -8.71
C TRP A 35 0.48 5.99 -8.46
N TYR A 36 0.36 6.42 -7.20
CA TYR A 36 -0.24 7.72 -6.86
C TYR A 36 0.52 8.89 -7.51
N GLY A 37 1.85 8.89 -7.44
CA GLY A 37 2.67 9.87 -8.15
C GLY A 37 2.37 9.87 -9.66
N HIS A 38 2.25 8.70 -10.28
CA HIS A 38 1.86 8.60 -11.68
C HIS A 38 0.45 9.16 -11.97
N VAL A 39 -0.52 8.95 -11.07
CA VAL A 39 -1.86 9.55 -11.19
C VAL A 39 -1.81 11.07 -11.09
N LEU A 40 -1.02 11.63 -10.15
CA LEU A 40 -0.89 13.07 -9.98
C LEU A 40 -0.31 13.79 -11.19
N HIS A 41 0.66 13.17 -11.87
CA HIS A 41 1.27 13.72 -13.09
C HIS A 41 0.39 13.52 -14.35
N GLY A 42 -0.73 12.81 -14.23
CA GLY A 42 -1.69 12.62 -15.32
C GLY A 42 -2.59 13.84 -15.55
N LYS A 43 -3.27 13.86 -16.71
CA LYS A 43 -4.30 14.86 -17.03
C LYS A 43 -5.46 14.81 -16.01
N GLU A 44 -6.05 15.96 -15.72
CA GLU A 44 -7.17 16.09 -14.76
C GLU A 44 -8.36 15.22 -15.15
N ASP A 45 -8.73 15.23 -16.43
CA ASP A 45 -9.86 14.46 -16.96
C ASP A 45 -9.56 12.97 -17.15
N SER A 46 -8.38 12.50 -16.73
CA SER A 46 -8.06 11.08 -16.82
C SER A 46 -8.90 10.27 -15.83
N VAL A 47 -9.39 9.11 -16.28
CA VAL A 47 -10.18 8.18 -15.46
C VAL A 47 -9.48 7.86 -14.13
N ARG A 48 -8.14 7.81 -14.12
CA ARG A 48 -7.35 7.51 -12.91
C ARG A 48 -7.45 8.60 -11.86
N LYS A 49 -7.41 9.87 -12.28
CA LYS A 49 -7.47 11.03 -11.39
C LYS A 49 -8.90 11.30 -10.91
N ILE A 50 -9.88 11.12 -11.80
CA ILE A 50 -11.30 11.10 -11.44
C ILE A 50 -11.58 10.00 -10.40
N SER A 51 -11.09 8.78 -10.63
CA SER A 51 -11.29 7.66 -9.70
C SER A 51 -10.60 7.85 -8.35
N LEU A 52 -9.47 8.56 -8.32
CA LEU A 52 -8.76 8.90 -7.10
C LEU A 52 -9.55 9.89 -6.23
N ASN A 53 -10.16 10.89 -6.87
CA ASN A 53 -10.96 11.94 -6.23
C ASN A 53 -12.43 11.53 -6.00
N PHE A 54 -12.83 10.36 -6.49
CA PHE A 54 -14.21 9.90 -6.40
C PHE A 54 -14.60 9.56 -4.96
N GLU A 55 -15.46 10.41 -4.38
CA GLU A 55 -16.08 10.13 -3.09
C GLU A 55 -17.39 9.35 -3.29
N MET A 56 -17.43 8.13 -2.77
CA MET A 56 -18.70 7.40 -2.64
C MET A 56 -19.57 8.10 -1.59
N SER A 57 -20.62 8.79 -2.06
CA SER A 57 -21.70 9.30 -1.23
C SER A 57 -22.69 8.16 -0.88
N GLY A 58 -23.11 8.09 0.38
CA GLY A 58 -24.07 7.08 0.84
C GLY A 58 -23.78 6.49 2.23
N LYS A 59 -24.77 5.78 2.79
CA LYS A 59 -24.62 5.08 4.07
C LYS A 59 -23.77 3.82 3.88
N TRP A 60 -22.86 3.58 4.80
CA TRP A 60 -22.03 2.38 4.80
C TRP A 60 -22.88 1.13 5.05
N PRO A 61 -22.63 0.02 4.33
CA PRO A 61 -23.22 -1.25 4.67
C PRO A 61 -22.78 -1.66 6.09
N ARG A 62 -23.65 -2.39 6.81
CA ARG A 62 -23.30 -2.94 8.13
C ARG A 62 -22.13 -3.92 7.98
N GLY A 63 -21.12 -3.79 8.83
CA GLY A 63 -19.92 -4.65 8.83
C GLY A 63 -18.62 -3.85 8.67
N HIS A 64 -17.51 -4.55 8.42
CA HIS A 64 -16.22 -3.90 8.20
C HIS A 64 -16.25 -3.12 6.86
N PRO A 65 -16.08 -1.79 6.88
CA PRO A 65 -16.10 -1.00 5.66
C PRO A 65 -14.96 -1.40 4.73
N LYS A 66 -15.21 -1.47 3.42
CA LYS A 66 -14.13 -1.69 2.44
C LYS A 66 -13.12 -0.55 2.54
N GLN A 67 -11.83 -0.90 2.55
CA GLN A 67 -10.77 0.09 2.69
C GLN A 67 -10.70 0.93 1.41
N ARG A 68 -10.90 2.26 1.55
CA ARG A 68 -10.83 3.20 0.42
C ARG A 68 -9.37 3.45 0.03
N TRP A 69 -9.16 3.80 -1.24
CA TRP A 69 -7.85 4.21 -1.75
C TRP A 69 -7.27 5.39 -0.97
N ALA A 70 -8.03 6.48 -0.81
CA ALA A 70 -7.60 7.66 -0.05
C ALA A 70 -7.21 7.32 1.41
N VAL A 71 -8.00 6.48 2.09
CA VAL A 71 -7.72 6.04 3.47
C VAL A 71 -6.41 5.24 3.55
N THR A 72 -6.13 4.41 2.55
CA THR A 72 -4.90 3.62 2.49
C THR A 72 -3.69 4.49 2.19
N LEU A 73 -3.82 5.41 1.22
CA LEU A 73 -2.78 6.37 0.87
C LEU A 73 -2.42 7.24 2.08
N HIS A 74 -3.41 7.78 2.79
CA HIS A 74 -3.15 8.59 3.99
C HIS A 74 -2.35 7.83 5.06
N LYS A 75 -2.66 6.54 5.29
CA LYS A 75 -1.86 5.69 6.17
C LYS A 75 -0.43 5.49 5.65
N ASP A 76 -0.28 5.26 4.35
CA ASP A 76 1.04 5.07 3.73
C ASP A 76 1.91 6.32 3.82
N PHE A 77 1.34 7.49 3.57
CA PHE A 77 1.98 8.80 3.72
C PHE A 77 2.41 9.05 5.17
N LYS A 78 1.53 8.77 6.14
CA LYS A 78 1.86 8.86 7.57
C LYS A 78 3.04 7.96 7.96
N VAL A 79 3.10 6.73 7.44
CA VAL A 79 4.23 5.84 7.71
C VAL A 79 5.50 6.29 6.99
N ALA A 80 5.39 6.90 5.82
CA ALA A 80 6.51 7.47 5.10
C ALA A 80 7.02 8.80 5.70
N GLY A 81 6.34 9.35 6.72
CA GLY A 81 6.69 10.65 7.31
C GLY A 81 6.38 11.85 6.42
N VAL A 82 5.53 11.67 5.39
CA VAL A 82 5.14 12.72 4.45
C VAL A 82 3.69 13.10 4.74
N THR A 83 3.39 14.39 4.83
CA THR A 83 2.03 14.88 5.04
C THR A 83 1.38 15.15 3.69
N LEU A 84 0.14 14.67 3.49
CA LEU A 84 -0.68 15.05 2.34
C LEU A 84 -1.03 16.54 2.47
N ILE A 85 -0.62 17.34 1.47
CA ILE A 85 -1.01 18.75 1.33
C ILE A 85 -2.41 18.81 0.71
#